data_AF-A0A482UL23-F1
#
_entry.id   AF-A0A482UL23-F1
#
_cell.length_a   1.000
_cell.length_b   1.000
_cell.length_c   1.000
_cell.angle_alpha   90.00
_cell.angle_beta   90.00
_cell.angle_gamma   90.00
#
_symmetry.space_group_name_H-M   'P 1'
#
loop_
_entity.id
_entity.type
_entity.pdbx_description
1 polymer ?
#
loop_
_entity_poly.entity_id
_entity_poly.type
_entity_poly.pdbx_seq_one_letter_code
_entity_poly.pdbx_strand_id
1 'polypeptide(L)' 'MNRCMSAPDFREGIRALLVDKDQNPRFQPTRLEDVTDEQVERFFQSLGEYELTLD' A
#
# COMPACT_ATOMS: atom_id res chain seq x y z
N MET A 1 -5.59 6.97 -1.23
CA MET A 1 -4.80 6.27 -2.28
C MET A 1 -3.34 6.76 -2.38
N ASN A 2 -3.01 8.00 -1.99
CA ASN A 2 -1.69 8.61 -2.19
C ASN A 2 -0.50 7.72 -1.72
N ARG A 3 -0.46 7.34 -0.44
CA ARG A 3 0.66 6.57 0.13
C ARG A 3 0.73 5.10 -0.33
N CYS A 4 -0.38 4.53 -0.83
CA CYS A 4 -0.37 3.18 -1.40
C CYS A 4 0.39 3.12 -2.73
N MET A 5 0.47 4.23 -3.48
CA MET A 5 1.18 4.26 -4.76
C MET A 5 2.70 4.22 -4.61
N SER A 6 3.22 4.71 -3.48
CA SER A 6 4.65 4.63 -3.14
C SER A 6 5.03 3.35 -2.39
N ALA A 7 4.04 2.59 -1.90
CA ALA A 7 4.26 1.30 -1.26
C ALA A 7 4.53 0.19 -2.32
N PRO A 8 5.44 -0.76 -2.03
CA PRO A 8 5.81 -1.81 -3.00
C PRO A 8 4.64 -2.73 -3.36
N ASP A 9 3.76 -3.01 -2.39
CA ASP A 9 2.73 -4.04 -2.51
C ASP A 9 1.59 -3.68 -3.48
N PHE A 10 1.35 -2.39 -3.74
CA PHE A 10 0.32 -1.99 -4.70
C PHE A 10 0.68 -2.45 -6.12
N ARG A 11 1.95 -2.25 -6.51
CA ARG A 11 2.46 -2.69 -7.82
C ARG A 11 2.53 -4.20 -7.90
N GLU A 12 2.89 -4.86 -6.80
CA GLU A 12 2.94 -6.31 -6.73
C GLU A 12 1.56 -6.96 -6.86
N GLY A 13 0.54 -6.39 -6.22
CA GLY A 13 -0.85 -6.83 -6.39
C GLY A 13 -1.30 -6.72 -7.85
N ILE A 14 -0.96 -5.62 -8.53
CA ILE A 14 -1.24 -5.45 -9.97
C ILE A 14 -0.48 -6.49 -10.80
N ARG A 15 0.80 -6.73 -10.50
CA ARG A 15 1.60 -7.73 -11.20
C ARG A 15 0.96 -9.11 -11.11
N ALA A 16 0.67 -9.57 -9.89
CA ALA A 16 0.14 -10.91 -9.61
C ALA A 16 -1.27 -11.11 -10.17
N LEU A 17 -2.12 -10.07 -10.17
CA LEU A 17 -3.52 -10.18 -10.59
C LEU A 17 -3.74 -9.90 -12.07
N LEU A 18 -3.07 -8.89 -12.63
CA LEU A 18 -3.42 -8.32 -13.94
C LEU A 18 -2.32 -8.47 -15.00
N VAL A 19 -1.04 -8.46 -14.61
CA VAL A 19 0.10 -8.54 -15.56
C VAL A 19 0.49 -9.99 -15.80
N ASP A 20 1.08 -10.62 -14.78
CA ASP A 20 1.57 -12.00 -14.86
C ASP A 20 0.43 -12.99 -14.62
N LYS A 21 -0.61 -12.56 -13.91
CA LYS A 21 -1.83 -13.36 -13.60
C LYS A 21 -1.50 -14.69 -12.93
N ASP A 22 -0.43 -14.71 -12.13
CA ASP A 22 0.03 -15.90 -11.41
C ASP A 22 -0.73 -16.14 -10.10
N GLN A 23 -1.56 -15.18 -9.65
CA GLN A 23 -2.28 -15.21 -8.38
C GLN A 23 -1.37 -15.43 -7.16
N ASN A 24 -0.08 -15.11 -7.27
CA ASN A 24 0.94 -15.37 -6.25
C ASN A 24 1.69 -14.09 -5.89
N PRO A 25 1.04 -13.15 -5.18
CA PRO A 25 1.68 -11.91 -4.78
C PRO A 25 2.75 -12.14 -3.71
N ARG A 26 3.87 -11.42 -3.83
CA ARG A 26 5.02 -11.45 -2.92
C ARG A 26 5.04 -10.21 -2.04
N PHE A 27 4.09 -10.14 -1.11
CA PHE A 27 3.94 -9.00 -0.21
C PHE A 27 5.11 -8.83 0.77
N GLN A 28 5.35 -7.56 1.15
CA GLN A 28 6.37 -7.18 2.12
C GLN A 28 5.81 -6.19 3.16
N PRO A 29 5.66 -6.61 4.43
CA PRO A 29 6.07 -7.90 4.98
C PRO A 29 5.17 -9.07 4.56
N THR A 30 5.71 -10.30 4.61
CA THR A 30 5.04 -11.50 4.08
C THR A 30 3.98 -12.06 5.04
N ARG A 31 4.05 -11.72 6.33
CA ARG A 31 3.09 -12.16 7.36
C ARG A 31 2.44 -10.93 8.00
N LEU A 32 1.22 -11.10 8.47
CA LEU A 32 0.44 -10.00 9.03
C LEU A 32 1.03 -9.51 10.37
N GLU A 33 1.51 -10.45 11.19
CA GLU A 33 2.16 -10.19 12.47
C GLU A 33 3.48 -9.41 12.36
N ASP A 34 4.08 -9.37 11.16
CA ASP A 34 5.28 -8.59 10.88
C ASP A 34 4.95 -7.14 10.48
N VAL A 35 3.66 -6.80 10.34
CA VAL A 35 3.20 -5.42 10.10
C VAL A 35 3.20 -4.67 11.43
N THR A 36 4.08 -3.68 11.53
CA THR A 36 4.19 -2.79 12.70
C THR A 36 3.12 -1.70 12.71
N ASP A 37 2.75 -1.25 13.91
CA ASP A 37 1.84 -0.09 14.07
C ASP A 37 2.40 1.16 13.38
N GLU A 38 3.72 1.35 13.40
CA GLU A 38 4.42 2.44 12.72
C GLU A 38 4.27 2.36 11.19
N GLN A 39 4.31 1.15 10.62
CA GLN A 39 4.02 0.96 9.19
C GLN A 39 2.60 1.41 8.86
N VAL A 40 1.62 1.08 9.70
CA VAL A 40 0.21 1.45 9.52
C VAL A 40 0.03 2.96 9.66
N GLU A 41 0.53 3.54 10.75
CA GLU A 41 0.39 4.97 11.07
C GLU A 41 0.93 5.86 9.94
N ARG A 42 2.02 5.45 9.29
CA ARG A 42 2.56 6.17 8.12
C ARG A 42 1.56 6.35 6.99
N PHE A 43 0.55 5.48 6.83
CA PHE A 43 -0.48 5.64 5.80
C PHE A 43 -1.52 6.71 6.15
N PHE A 44 -1.70 7.02 7.43
CA PHE A 44 -2.74 7.91 7.95
C PHE A 44 -2.23 9.31 8.34
N GLN A 45 -0.90 9.50 8.36
CA GLN A 45 -0.32 10.83 8.49
C GLN A 45 -0.89 11.81 7.45
N SER A 46 -1.24 13.02 7.92
CA SER A 46 -1.80 14.09 7.10
C SER A 46 -1.02 14.30 5.80
N LEU A 47 -1.77 14.63 4.76
CA LEU A 47 -1.20 14.99 3.45
C LEU A 47 -0.87 16.49 3.36
N GLY A 48 -1.07 17.26 4.44
CA GLY A 48 -0.87 18.69 4.49
C GLY A 48 -1.81 19.40 3.52
N GLU A 49 -1.26 20.25 2.67
CA GLU A 49 -2.04 20.99 1.66
C GLU A 49 -2.66 20.10 0.57
N TYR A 50 -2.26 18.82 0.49
CA TYR A 50 -2.79 17.84 -0.46
C TYR A 50 -3.93 16.98 0.11
N GLU A 51 -4.43 17.31 1.31
CA GLU A 51 -5.60 16.65 1.90
C GLU A 51 -6.85 16.91 1.05
N LEU A 52 -7.74 15.92 0.94
CA LEU A 52 -8.98 16.07 0.17
C LEU A 52 -9.94 17.02 0.91
N THR A 53 -10.31 18.15 0.29
CA THR A 53 -11.36 19.04 0.76
C THR A 53 -12.69 18.71 0.09
N LEU A 54 -13.79 18.99 0.80
CA LEU A 54 -15.16 18.83 0.32
C LEU A 54 -15.84 20.21 0.38
N ASP A 55 -15.35 21.12 -0.45
CA ASP A 55 -15.99 22.40 -0.74
C ASP A 55 -17.17 22.27 -1.72
#